data_AF-A0A7K2A6T0-F1
#
_entry.id   AF-A0A7K2A6T0-F1
#
_cell.length_a   1.000
_cell.length_b   1.000
_cell.length_c   1.000
_cell.angle_alpha   90.00
_cell.angle_beta   90.00
_cell.angle_gamma   90.00
#
_symmetry.space_group_name_H-M   'P 1'
#
loop_
_entity.id
_entity.type
_entity.pdbx_description
1 polymer ?
#
loop_
_entity_poly.entity_id
_entity_poly.type
_entity_poly.pdbx_seq_one_letter_code
_entity_poly.pdbx_strand_id
1 'polypeptide(L)'
;MVGVSGDADGEVGPDQLDDDLSVAILRLDELVRTLREQCPWDREQTHTSLRRYLLEETYETLEALDARSGAEAGGGADIEDLDRHLCEELGDLLYQVWFQAHLASERGAFDIADVAQQVRRKLVARHPHVFGDVEASDADAVRGMWDAIKLQEKGRDSVMDGIPRTLPALLSAVKVQKRAATAGLLAGDSDQDEFGETERALAELRADRNEHSFGQLLLAAVELGRRLKVDPEDALRSATERAQRHYRAREQDIR
;
A
#
# COMPACT_ATOMS: atom_id res chain seq x y z
N MET A 1 -42.73 11.54 45.21
CA MET A 1 -41.69 10.57 44.83
C MET A 1 -42.29 9.74 43.71
N VAL A 2 -42.17 10.26 42.48
CA VAL A 2 -42.76 9.66 41.27
C VAL A 2 -41.66 8.82 40.64
N GLY A 3 -41.84 7.50 40.60
CA GLY A 3 -40.99 6.58 39.88
C GLY A 3 -41.68 6.22 38.57
N VAL A 4 -41.10 6.66 37.45
CA VAL A 4 -41.37 6.15 36.11
C VAL A 4 -40.01 5.79 35.52
N SER A 5 -39.80 4.51 35.27
CA SER A 5 -38.69 3.93 34.51
C SER A 5 -39.11 2.52 34.11
N GLY A 6 -39.05 2.08 32.87
CA GLY A 6 -38.64 2.73 31.64
C GLY A 6 -39.17 1.87 30.49
N ASP A 7 -39.52 2.53 29.39
CA ASP A 7 -39.72 1.84 28.13
C ASP A 7 -38.36 1.40 27.61
N ALA A 8 -38.25 0.10 27.39
CA ALA A 8 -37.19 -0.54 26.67
C ALA A 8 -37.56 -0.49 25.18
N ASP A 9 -36.81 0.29 24.40
CA ASP A 9 -36.72 0.11 22.95
C ASP A 9 -35.30 0.54 22.53
N GLY A 10 -34.39 -0.43 22.58
CA GLY A 10 -33.06 -0.31 21.99
C GLY A 10 -33.13 -0.71 20.52
N GLU A 11 -33.49 0.23 19.66
CA GLU A 11 -33.17 0.18 18.23
C GLU A 11 -32.06 1.19 17.94
N VAL A 12 -30.83 0.72 17.78
CA VAL A 12 -29.73 1.53 17.23
C VAL A 12 -29.91 1.55 15.71
N GLY A 13 -30.48 2.62 15.19
CA GLY A 13 -30.67 2.84 13.76
C GLY A 13 -29.37 3.23 13.02
N PRO A 14 -29.29 3.04 11.69
CA PRO A 14 -28.07 3.20 10.89
C PRO A 14 -27.77 4.66 10.46
N ASP A 15 -28.33 5.65 11.16
CA ASP A 15 -28.44 7.05 10.69
C ASP A 15 -27.47 8.03 11.38
N GLN A 16 -26.42 7.53 12.03
CA GLN A 16 -25.34 8.30 12.63
C GLN A 16 -23.99 7.90 12.02
N LEU A 17 -23.82 8.12 10.72
CA LEU A 17 -22.45 8.37 10.23
C LEU A 17 -22.06 9.72 10.84
N ASP A 18 -21.28 9.66 11.92
CA ASP A 18 -20.86 10.76 12.81
C ASP A 18 -20.83 12.11 12.10
N ASP A 19 -21.71 13.05 12.49
CA ASP A 19 -21.80 14.40 11.90
C ASP A 19 -20.41 15.07 11.85
N ASP A 20 -19.56 14.76 12.84
CA ASP A 20 -18.18 15.22 12.94
C ASP A 20 -17.28 14.76 11.78
N LEU A 21 -17.40 13.50 11.32
CA LEU A 21 -16.60 12.99 10.19
C LEU A 21 -17.03 13.67 8.88
N SER A 22 -18.34 13.72 8.63
CA SER A 22 -18.87 14.35 7.42
C SER A 22 -18.47 15.83 7.36
N VAL A 23 -18.54 16.54 8.49
CA VAL A 23 -18.09 17.93 8.60
C VAL A 23 -16.58 18.06 8.37
N ALA A 24 -15.74 17.21 8.97
CA ALA A 24 -14.30 17.26 8.76
C ALA A 24 -13.91 17.07 7.29
N ILE A 25 -14.55 16.12 6.61
CA ILE A 25 -14.34 15.83 5.18
C ILE A 25 -14.77 17.01 4.31
N LEU A 26 -15.93 17.62 4.58
CA LEU A 26 -16.40 18.78 3.83
C LEU A 26 -15.49 20.00 4.04
N ARG A 27 -14.96 20.20 5.25
CA ARG A 27 -13.98 21.26 5.54
C ARG A 27 -12.67 21.07 4.78
N LEU A 28 -12.20 19.82 4.63
CA LEU A 28 -11.02 19.53 3.81
C LEU A 28 -11.28 19.86 2.33
N ASP A 29 -12.45 19.48 1.79
CA ASP A 29 -12.82 19.83 0.41
C ASP A 29 -12.86 21.35 0.20
N GLU A 30 -13.46 22.09 1.13
CA GLU A 30 -13.49 23.55 1.10
C GLU A 30 -12.08 24.16 1.17
N LEU A 31 -11.21 23.62 2.03
CA LEU A 31 -9.83 24.06 2.15
C LEU A 31 -9.05 23.85 0.84
N VAL A 32 -9.15 22.67 0.23
CA VAL A 32 -8.46 22.35 -1.03
C VAL A 32 -8.89 23.31 -2.14
N ARG A 33 -10.19 23.59 -2.27
CA ARG A 33 -10.71 24.59 -3.21
C ARG A 33 -10.16 25.98 -2.93
N THR A 34 -10.18 26.39 -1.67
CA THR A 34 -9.68 27.69 -1.21
C THR A 34 -8.19 27.85 -1.55
N LEU A 35 -7.37 26.83 -1.28
CA LEU A 35 -5.96 26.83 -1.61
C LEU A 35 -5.76 26.90 -3.13
N ARG A 36 -6.45 26.06 -3.91
CA ARG A 36 -6.39 26.08 -5.37
C ARG A 36 -6.74 27.45 -5.95
N GLU A 37 -7.74 28.13 -5.40
CA GLU A 37 -8.16 29.45 -5.85
C GLU A 37 -7.22 30.57 -5.40
N GLN A 38 -6.77 30.57 -4.15
CA GLN A 38 -6.14 31.72 -3.52
C GLN A 38 -4.61 31.64 -3.47
N CYS A 39 -4.03 30.43 -3.36
CA CYS A 39 -2.59 30.24 -3.31
C CYS A 39 -1.99 30.18 -4.74
N PRO A 40 -1.02 31.07 -5.08
CA PRO A 40 -0.39 31.06 -6.40
C PRO A 40 0.30 29.74 -6.75
N TRP A 41 0.93 29.10 -5.75
CA TRP A 41 1.63 27.83 -5.95
C TRP A 41 0.64 26.69 -6.25
N ASP A 42 -0.44 26.59 -5.48
CA ASP A 42 -1.48 25.57 -5.69
C ASP A 42 -2.16 25.73 -7.05
N ARG A 43 -2.37 26.98 -7.50
CA ARG A 43 -2.99 27.31 -8.79
C ARG A 43 -2.19 26.86 -10.01
N GLU A 44 -0.87 26.76 -9.88
CA GLU A 44 0.02 26.29 -10.94
C GLU A 44 0.14 24.75 -11.00
N GLN A 45 -0.37 24.04 -10.00
CA GLN A 45 -0.22 22.58 -9.93
C GLN A 45 -1.03 21.86 -11.00
N THR A 46 -0.48 20.72 -11.43
CA THR A 46 -1.05 19.77 -12.39
C THR A 46 -0.85 18.36 -11.87
N HIS A 47 -1.57 17.37 -12.44
CA HIS A 47 -1.35 15.95 -12.12
C HIS A 47 0.14 15.55 -12.24
N THR A 48 0.85 16.11 -13.22
CA THR A 48 2.26 15.81 -13.48
C THR A 48 3.19 16.43 -12.43
N SER A 49 2.97 17.69 -12.05
CA SER A 49 3.82 18.37 -11.05
C SER A 49 3.63 17.77 -9.65
N LEU A 50 2.42 17.31 -9.34
CA LEU A 50 2.09 16.67 -8.06
C LEU A 50 2.65 15.25 -7.89
N ARG A 51 3.13 14.60 -8.97
CA ARG A 51 3.64 13.23 -8.91
C ARG A 51 4.82 13.06 -7.95
N ARG A 52 5.72 14.05 -7.85
CA ARG A 52 6.87 13.98 -6.94
C ARG A 52 6.43 13.99 -5.48
N TYR A 53 5.47 14.87 -5.16
CA TYR A 53 4.97 15.04 -3.81
C TYR A 53 4.21 13.80 -3.36
N LEU A 54 3.35 13.23 -4.21
CA LEU A 54 2.72 11.94 -3.93
C LEU A 54 3.75 10.83 -3.60
N LEU A 55 4.90 10.82 -4.28
CA LEU A 55 5.94 9.85 -4.00
C LEU A 55 6.64 10.14 -2.67
N GLU A 56 6.97 11.41 -2.41
CA GLU A 56 7.54 11.90 -1.15
C GLU A 56 6.63 11.52 0.03
N GLU A 57 5.35 11.94 0.02
CA GLU A 57 4.39 11.61 1.09
C GLU A 57 4.19 10.10 1.28
N THR A 58 4.28 9.32 0.20
CA THR A 58 4.22 7.86 0.30
C THR A 58 5.41 7.32 1.09
N TYR A 59 6.62 7.84 0.85
CA TYR A 59 7.81 7.39 1.58
C TYR A 59 7.85 7.92 3.01
N GLU A 60 7.40 9.14 3.26
CA GLU A 60 7.30 9.70 4.63
C GLU A 60 6.27 8.92 5.45
N THR A 61 5.12 8.57 4.86
CA THR A 61 4.15 7.64 5.48
C THR A 61 4.76 6.27 5.80
N LEU A 62 5.58 5.72 4.88
CA LEU A 62 6.27 4.45 5.13
C LEU A 62 7.29 4.57 6.29
N GLU A 63 8.02 5.68 6.38
CA GLU A 63 8.94 5.95 7.48
C GLU A 63 8.21 6.04 8.83
N ALA A 64 7.07 6.72 8.89
CA ALA A 64 6.25 6.79 10.10
C ALA A 64 5.73 5.41 10.54
N LEU A 65 5.31 4.56 9.59
CA LEU A 65 4.89 3.18 9.85
C LEU A 65 6.05 2.30 10.35
N ASP A 66 7.23 2.43 9.74
CA ASP A 66 8.43 1.68 10.13
C ASP A 66 8.88 2.07 11.55
N ALA A 67 8.84 3.37 11.88
CA ALA A 67 9.15 3.87 13.23
C ALA A 67 8.17 3.35 14.29
N ARG A 68 6.87 3.39 14.00
CA ARG A 68 5.82 2.82 14.87
C ARG A 68 6.02 1.33 15.12
N SER A 69 6.23 0.56 14.05
CA SER A 69 6.46 -0.89 14.13
C SER A 69 7.72 -1.24 14.93
N GLY A 70 8.77 -0.43 14.79
CA GLY A 70 10.01 -0.58 15.57
C GLY A 70 9.82 -0.31 17.07
N ALA A 71 8.96 0.65 17.43
CA ALA A 71 8.64 0.94 18.82
C ALA A 71 7.82 -0.18 19.48
N GLU A 72 6.83 -0.73 18.77
CA GLU A 72 6.05 -1.90 19.22
C GLU A 72 6.94 -3.13 19.48
N ALA A 73 8.03 -3.29 18.72
CA ALA A 73 9.01 -4.35 18.90
C ALA A 73 9.99 -4.13 20.08
N GLY A 74 9.75 -3.12 20.93
CA GLY A 74 10.55 -2.82 22.13
C GLY A 74 11.50 -1.63 21.99
N GLY A 75 11.36 -0.81 20.94
CA GLY A 75 12.03 0.49 20.85
C GLY A 75 11.37 1.47 21.80
N GLY A 76 12.12 2.02 22.78
CA GLY A 76 11.60 2.92 23.82
C GLY A 76 11.16 4.31 23.34
N ALA A 77 10.62 4.41 22.13
CA ALA A 77 10.00 5.62 21.60
C ALA A 77 8.57 5.77 22.14
N ASP A 78 8.12 7.03 22.26
CA ASP A 78 6.77 7.33 22.72
C ASP A 78 5.75 7.01 21.61
N ILE A 79 4.88 6.04 21.89
CA ILE A 79 3.85 5.59 20.93
C ILE A 79 2.87 6.72 20.61
N GLU A 80 2.58 7.62 21.55
CA GLU A 80 1.63 8.72 21.28
C GLU A 80 2.19 9.72 20.27
N ASP A 81 3.49 10.01 20.34
CA ASP A 81 4.16 10.89 19.38
C ASP A 81 4.29 10.23 18.00
N LEU A 82 4.55 8.92 17.96
CA LEU A 82 4.59 8.17 16.70
C LEU A 82 3.21 8.08 16.04
N ASP A 83 2.14 7.90 16.81
CA ASP A 83 0.77 7.89 16.31
C ASP A 83 0.37 9.26 15.74
N ARG A 84 0.80 10.34 16.39
CA ARG A 84 0.57 11.70 15.91
C ARG A 84 1.30 11.95 14.60
N HIS A 85 2.56 11.55 14.50
CA HIS A 85 3.34 11.68 13.28
C HIS A 85 2.75 10.84 12.15
N LEU A 86 2.35 9.59 12.40
CA LEU A 86 1.64 8.79 11.40
C LEU A 86 0.33 9.44 10.93
N CYS A 87 -0.41 10.08 11.85
CA CYS A 87 -1.62 10.81 11.50
C CYS A 87 -1.34 12.02 10.58
N GLU A 88 -0.23 12.71 10.78
CA GLU A 88 0.25 13.81 9.92
C GLU A 88 0.54 13.31 8.51
N GLU A 89 1.37 12.28 8.38
CA GLU A 89 1.76 11.71 7.09
C GLU A 89 0.57 11.11 6.30
N LEU A 90 -0.35 10.43 7.00
CA LEU A 90 -1.59 9.95 6.39
C LEU A 90 -2.49 11.11 5.92
N GLY A 91 -2.44 12.25 6.62
CA GLY A 91 -3.12 13.48 6.23
C GLY A 91 -2.55 14.08 4.96
N ASP A 92 -1.23 14.12 4.82
CA ASP A 92 -0.57 14.63 3.62
C ASP A 92 -0.79 13.73 2.41
N LEU A 93 -0.73 12.41 2.61
CA LEU A 93 -1.10 11.46 1.56
C LEU A 93 -2.59 11.58 1.15
N LEU A 94 -3.48 11.83 2.12
CA LEU A 94 -4.90 12.10 1.85
C LEU A 94 -5.09 13.41 1.06
N TYR A 95 -4.35 14.47 1.40
CA TYR A 95 -4.36 15.74 0.67
C TYR A 95 -3.95 15.56 -0.78
N GLN A 96 -2.93 14.75 -1.07
CA GLN A 96 -2.52 14.45 -2.46
C GLN A 96 -3.68 13.82 -3.25
N VAL A 97 -4.43 12.88 -2.67
CA VAL A 97 -5.60 12.27 -3.32
C VAL A 97 -6.69 13.30 -3.57
N TRP A 98 -6.98 14.14 -2.57
CA TRP A 98 -8.02 15.17 -2.65
C TRP A 98 -7.70 16.22 -3.72
N PHE A 99 -6.46 16.69 -3.75
CA PHE A 99 -6.05 17.73 -4.68
C PHE A 99 -6.04 17.22 -6.13
N GLN A 100 -5.57 15.98 -6.35
CA GLN A 100 -5.66 15.33 -7.67
C GLN A 100 -7.12 15.16 -8.13
N ALA A 101 -8.04 14.82 -7.22
CA ALA A 101 -9.47 14.74 -7.54
C ALA A 101 -10.06 16.12 -7.86
N HIS A 102 -9.66 17.16 -7.13
CA HIS A 102 -10.10 18.53 -7.40
C HIS A 102 -9.64 19.01 -8.80
N LEU A 103 -8.39 18.76 -9.20
CA LEU A 103 -7.90 19.05 -10.56
C LEU A 103 -8.71 18.33 -11.65
N ALA A 104 -9.14 17.08 -11.39
CA ALA A 104 -10.00 16.35 -12.32
C ALA A 104 -11.42 16.93 -12.40
N SER A 105 -11.91 17.53 -11.30
CA SER A 105 -13.22 18.17 -11.23
C SER A 105 -13.27 19.49 -12.01
N GLU A 106 -12.18 20.25 -12.04
CA GLU A 106 -12.06 21.51 -12.81
C GLU A 106 -12.34 21.32 -14.31
N ARG A 107 -12.05 20.12 -14.83
CA ARG A 107 -12.29 19.72 -16.22
C ARG A 107 -13.56 18.88 -16.42
N GLY A 108 -14.38 18.72 -15.38
CA GLY A 108 -15.62 17.94 -15.40
C GLY A 108 -15.42 16.44 -15.63
N ALA A 109 -14.27 15.87 -15.25
CA ALA A 109 -13.98 14.46 -15.49
C ALA A 109 -14.45 13.53 -14.35
N PHE A 110 -14.07 13.85 -13.11
CA PHE A 110 -14.52 13.18 -11.87
C PHE A 110 -14.14 14.03 -10.67
N ASP A 111 -14.76 13.80 -9.53
CA ASP A 111 -14.43 14.45 -8.25
C ASP A 111 -14.06 13.44 -7.14
N ILE A 112 -13.89 13.93 -5.91
CA ILE A 112 -13.54 13.07 -4.77
C ILE A 112 -14.67 12.09 -4.41
N ALA A 113 -15.93 12.46 -4.64
CA ALA A 113 -17.06 11.56 -4.42
C ALA A 113 -17.03 10.42 -5.42
N ASP A 114 -16.71 10.68 -6.70
CA ASP A 114 -16.52 9.64 -7.70
C ASP A 114 -15.38 8.67 -7.32
N VAL A 115 -14.26 9.18 -6.83
CA VAL A 115 -13.13 8.37 -6.34
C VAL A 115 -13.57 7.46 -5.19
N ALA A 116 -14.23 8.04 -4.17
CA ALA A 116 -14.76 7.30 -3.02
C ALA A 116 -15.79 6.23 -3.46
N GLN A 117 -16.68 6.57 -4.38
CA GLN A 117 -17.69 5.66 -4.88
C GLN A 117 -17.11 4.53 -5.74
N GLN A 118 -16.08 4.82 -6.53
CA GLN A 118 -15.37 3.82 -7.30
C GLN A 118 -14.69 2.81 -6.38
N VAL A 119 -13.94 3.27 -5.36
CA VAL A 119 -13.26 2.36 -4.43
C VAL A 119 -14.26 1.59 -3.57
N ARG A 120 -15.35 2.22 -3.12
CA ARG A 120 -16.44 1.56 -2.37
C ARG A 120 -17.05 0.41 -3.18
N ARG A 121 -17.53 0.67 -4.40
CA ARG A 121 -18.13 -0.37 -5.27
C ARG A 121 -17.15 -1.52 -5.52
N LYS A 122 -15.89 -1.19 -5.82
CA LYS A 122 -14.82 -2.18 -6.06
C LYS A 122 -14.57 -3.04 -4.81
N LEU A 123 -14.48 -2.44 -3.63
CA LEU A 123 -14.23 -3.19 -2.40
C LEU A 123 -15.44 -4.04 -2.01
N VAL A 124 -16.66 -3.52 -2.09
CA VAL A 124 -17.89 -4.30 -1.83
C VAL A 124 -17.95 -5.53 -2.75
N ALA A 125 -17.75 -5.34 -4.06
CA ALA A 125 -17.75 -6.44 -5.03
C ALA A 125 -16.65 -7.50 -4.76
N ARG A 126 -15.52 -7.10 -4.18
CA ARG A 126 -14.40 -8.00 -3.84
C ARG A 126 -14.52 -8.67 -2.48
N HIS A 127 -15.51 -8.30 -1.67
CA HIS A 127 -15.80 -8.92 -0.38
C HIS A 127 -17.19 -9.55 -0.36
N PRO A 128 -17.51 -10.50 -1.26
CA PRO A 128 -18.79 -11.21 -1.22
C PRO A 128 -18.96 -12.05 0.05
N HIS A 129 -17.88 -12.28 0.81
CA HIS A 129 -17.91 -12.91 2.13
C HIS A 129 -18.28 -11.97 3.28
N VAL A 130 -18.26 -10.66 3.05
CA VAL A 130 -18.72 -9.65 4.01
C VAL A 130 -20.09 -9.10 3.60
N PHE A 131 -20.30 -8.89 2.29
CA PHE A 131 -21.47 -8.18 1.75
C PHE A 131 -22.40 -9.06 0.88
N GLY A 132 -22.19 -10.37 0.86
CA GLY A 132 -22.99 -11.33 0.10
C GLY A 132 -23.07 -12.67 0.82
N ASP A 133 -23.33 -13.74 0.05
CA ASP A 133 -23.64 -15.08 0.60
C ASP A 133 -22.49 -16.09 0.47
N VAL A 134 -21.26 -15.63 0.22
CA VAL A 134 -20.10 -16.53 0.00
C VAL A 134 -19.34 -16.74 1.30
N GLU A 135 -19.11 -17.97 1.73
CA GLU A 135 -18.25 -18.22 2.89
C GLU A 135 -16.76 -18.21 2.52
N ALA A 136 -15.92 -17.62 3.39
CA ALA A 136 -14.47 -17.71 3.33
C ALA A 136 -13.93 -18.14 4.70
N SER A 137 -13.22 -19.26 4.74
CA SER A 137 -12.78 -19.90 5.99
C SER A 137 -11.59 -19.20 6.65
N ASP A 138 -10.76 -18.53 5.86
CA ASP A 138 -9.50 -17.92 6.30
C ASP A 138 -9.00 -16.86 5.30
N ALA A 139 -7.89 -16.21 5.65
CA ALA A 139 -7.28 -15.17 4.83
C ALA A 139 -6.77 -15.68 3.46
N ASP A 140 -6.39 -16.95 3.34
CA ASP A 140 -5.94 -17.53 2.08
C ASP A 140 -7.11 -17.75 1.12
N ALA A 141 -8.25 -18.23 1.63
CA ALA A 141 -9.49 -18.32 0.88
C ALA A 141 -9.94 -16.94 0.36
N VAL A 142 -9.86 -15.89 1.20
CA VAL A 142 -10.18 -14.52 0.79
C VAL A 142 -9.22 -14.02 -0.31
N ARG A 143 -7.91 -14.27 -0.16
CA ARG A 143 -6.89 -13.90 -1.17
C ARG A 143 -7.15 -14.57 -2.51
N GLY A 144 -7.43 -15.88 -2.51
CA GLY A 144 -7.75 -16.64 -3.72
C GLY A 144 -8.99 -16.09 -4.44
N MET A 145 -10.04 -15.77 -3.68
CA MET A 145 -11.26 -15.19 -4.24
C MET A 145 -11.03 -13.80 -4.85
N TRP A 146 -10.24 -12.94 -4.20
CA TRP A 146 -9.87 -11.64 -4.77
C TRP A 146 -9.16 -11.77 -6.12
N ASP A 147 -8.23 -12.71 -6.24
CA ASP A 147 -7.47 -12.89 -7.46
C ASP A 147 -8.34 -13.46 -8.60
N ALA A 148 -9.29 -14.35 -8.27
CA ALA A 148 -10.33 -14.80 -9.21
C ALA A 148 -11.22 -13.65 -9.71
N ILE A 149 -11.72 -12.81 -8.80
CA ILE A 149 -12.56 -11.65 -9.15
C ILE A 149 -11.78 -10.66 -10.04
N LYS A 150 -10.53 -10.36 -9.70
CA LYS A 150 -9.67 -9.47 -10.51
C LYS A 150 -9.42 -10.00 -11.92
N LEU A 151 -9.32 -11.32 -12.10
CA LEU A 151 -9.13 -11.94 -13.40
C LEU A 151 -10.36 -11.74 -14.29
N GLN A 152 -11.56 -11.88 -13.71
CA GLN A 152 -12.82 -11.66 -14.43
C GLN A 152 -13.08 -10.19 -14.77
N GLU A 153 -12.77 -9.24 -13.87
CA GLU A 153 -13.04 -7.81 -14.06
C GLU A 153 -12.30 -7.17 -15.24
N LYS A 154 -11.11 -7.68 -15.60
CA LYS A 154 -10.18 -6.93 -16.46
C LYS A 154 -10.07 -7.41 -17.90
N GLY A 155 -10.77 -8.47 -18.30
CA GLY A 155 -10.77 -8.97 -19.69
C GLY A 155 -9.38 -9.00 -20.32
N ARG A 156 -8.36 -9.39 -19.55
CA ARG A 156 -6.95 -9.26 -19.94
C ARG A 156 -6.56 -10.38 -20.87
N ASP A 157 -5.90 -10.03 -21.97
CA ASP A 157 -5.30 -10.99 -22.89
C ASP A 157 -4.06 -11.67 -22.28
N SER A 158 -3.34 -10.95 -21.40
CA SER A 158 -2.17 -11.48 -20.69
C SER A 158 -2.28 -11.35 -19.17
N VAL A 159 -1.82 -12.38 -18.47
CA VAL A 159 -1.63 -12.35 -17.02
C VAL A 159 -0.66 -11.24 -16.59
N MET A 160 0.20 -10.73 -17.49
CA MET A 160 1.15 -9.65 -17.19
C MET A 160 0.56 -8.24 -17.36
N ASP A 161 -0.67 -8.09 -17.87
CA ASP A 161 -1.20 -6.77 -18.23
C ASP A 161 -1.47 -5.85 -17.02
N GLY A 162 -1.08 -4.59 -17.11
CA GLY A 162 -1.29 -3.61 -16.04
C GLY A 162 -0.44 -3.84 -14.78
N ILE A 163 0.76 -4.39 -14.93
CA ILE A 163 1.87 -4.17 -13.98
C ILE A 163 2.39 -2.75 -14.26
N PRO A 164 2.32 -1.79 -13.31
CA PRO A 164 2.80 -0.44 -13.55
C PRO A 164 4.31 -0.44 -13.82
N ARG A 165 4.73 0.24 -14.89
CA ARG A 165 6.14 0.37 -15.26
C ARG A 165 6.95 1.25 -14.30
N THR A 166 6.27 2.00 -13.45
CA THR A 166 6.86 2.94 -12.49
C THR A 166 7.13 2.31 -11.13
N LEU A 167 6.82 1.02 -10.94
CA LEU A 167 7.14 0.34 -9.68
C LEU A 167 8.67 0.24 -9.51
N PRO A 168 9.17 0.35 -8.26
CA PRO A 168 10.52 -0.08 -7.92
C PRO A 168 10.79 -1.51 -8.38
N ALA A 169 12.06 -1.83 -8.63
CA ALA A 169 12.44 -3.08 -9.28
C ALA A 169 12.01 -4.32 -8.50
N LEU A 170 12.15 -4.33 -7.17
CA LEU A 170 11.78 -5.50 -6.35
C LEU A 170 10.27 -5.64 -6.28
N LEU A 171 9.53 -4.55 -6.03
CA LEU A 171 8.06 -4.59 -6.02
C LEU A 171 7.47 -5.00 -7.38
N SER A 172 8.09 -4.57 -8.49
CA SER A 172 7.74 -5.03 -9.84
C SER A 172 7.97 -6.53 -10.00
N ALA A 173 9.13 -7.05 -9.55
CA ALA A 173 9.46 -8.46 -9.59
C ALA A 173 8.49 -9.32 -8.77
N VAL A 174 8.16 -8.92 -7.54
CA VAL A 174 7.15 -9.58 -6.69
C VAL A 174 5.82 -9.68 -7.44
N LYS A 175 5.40 -8.59 -8.10
CA LYS A 175 4.13 -8.54 -8.82
C LYS A 175 4.13 -9.44 -10.06
N VAL A 176 5.24 -9.50 -10.79
CA VAL A 176 5.41 -10.44 -11.91
C VAL A 176 5.33 -11.88 -11.41
N GLN A 177 6.11 -12.24 -10.38
CA GLN A 177 6.15 -13.59 -9.83
C GLN A 177 4.81 -14.02 -9.25
N LYS A 178 4.12 -13.15 -8.48
CA LYS A 178 2.79 -13.46 -7.95
C LYS A 178 1.80 -13.81 -9.06
N ARG A 179 1.82 -13.07 -10.17
CA ARG A 179 0.93 -13.34 -11.30
C ARG A 179 1.32 -14.59 -12.07
N ALA A 180 2.61 -14.85 -12.23
CA ALA A 180 3.09 -16.10 -12.78
C ALA A 180 2.63 -17.28 -11.91
N ALA A 181 2.72 -17.18 -10.58
CA ALA A 181 2.28 -18.21 -9.64
C ALA A 181 0.77 -18.46 -9.75
N THR A 182 -0.05 -17.40 -9.71
CA THR A 182 -1.52 -17.51 -9.87
C THR A 182 -1.91 -18.16 -11.20
N ALA A 183 -1.12 -17.95 -12.25
CA ALA A 183 -1.34 -18.54 -13.57
C ALA A 183 -0.73 -19.96 -13.72
N GLY A 184 -0.08 -20.51 -12.69
CA GLY A 184 0.59 -21.81 -12.74
C GLY A 184 1.82 -21.83 -13.63
N LEU A 185 2.48 -20.69 -13.85
CA LEU A 185 3.63 -20.53 -14.74
C LEU A 185 4.99 -20.67 -14.04
N LEU A 186 5.03 -20.67 -12.71
CA LEU A 186 6.27 -20.90 -11.97
C LEU A 186 6.56 -22.40 -11.93
N ALA A 187 7.77 -22.79 -12.35
CA ALA A 187 8.23 -24.16 -12.24
C ALA A 187 8.62 -24.46 -10.79
N GLY A 188 8.23 -25.64 -10.29
CA GLY A 188 8.84 -26.18 -9.06
C GLY A 188 8.27 -25.70 -7.73
N ASP A 189 6.97 -25.41 -7.65
CA ASP A 189 6.26 -25.21 -6.36
C ASP A 189 6.20 -26.48 -5.47
N SER A 190 7.07 -27.46 -5.71
CA SER A 190 7.28 -28.56 -4.77
C SER A 190 7.99 -28.00 -3.53
N ASP A 191 7.30 -28.04 -2.38
CA ASP A 191 7.71 -27.53 -1.07
C ASP A 191 9.08 -28.02 -0.53
N GLN A 192 9.81 -28.86 -1.26
CA GLN A 192 10.96 -29.57 -0.72
C GLN A 192 12.29 -28.80 -0.75
N ASP A 193 12.44 -27.81 -1.65
CA ASP A 193 13.68 -27.04 -1.75
C ASP A 193 13.38 -25.54 -1.82
N GLU A 194 13.46 -24.88 -0.67
CA GLU A 194 13.19 -23.44 -0.55
C GLU A 194 14.26 -22.57 -1.24
N PHE A 195 15.52 -23.01 -1.21
CA PHE A 195 16.68 -22.23 -1.61
C PHE A 195 17.23 -22.61 -2.99
N GLY A 196 16.78 -23.71 -3.59
CA GLY A 196 17.36 -24.27 -4.81
C GLY A 196 17.42 -23.33 -6.01
N GLU A 197 16.42 -22.46 -6.20
CA GLU A 197 16.47 -21.45 -7.27
C GLU A 197 17.55 -20.40 -7.00
N THR A 198 17.68 -19.94 -5.74
CA THR A 198 18.73 -19.01 -5.34
C THR A 198 20.12 -19.64 -5.47
N GLU A 199 20.28 -20.91 -5.10
CA GLU A 199 21.53 -21.65 -5.25
C GLU A 199 21.91 -21.86 -6.72
N ARG A 200 20.93 -22.18 -7.58
CA ARG A 200 21.13 -22.27 -9.04
C ARG A 200 21.56 -20.94 -9.64
N ALA A 201 20.83 -19.86 -9.35
CA ALA A 201 21.17 -18.53 -9.83
C ALA A 201 22.56 -18.07 -9.34
N LEU A 202 22.95 -18.42 -8.10
CA LEU A 202 24.28 -18.16 -7.57
C LEU A 202 25.37 -18.97 -8.30
N ALA A 203 25.09 -20.23 -8.66
CA ALA A 203 26.01 -21.05 -9.44
C ALA A 203 26.19 -20.48 -10.87
N GLU A 204 25.11 -20.03 -11.51
CA GLU A 204 25.15 -19.35 -12.80
C GLU A 204 25.98 -18.06 -12.75
N LEU A 205 25.75 -17.21 -11.75
CA LEU A 205 26.56 -16.01 -11.53
C LEU A 205 28.05 -16.33 -11.32
N ARG A 206 28.37 -17.42 -10.63
CA ARG A 206 29.77 -17.85 -10.44
C ARG A 206 30.42 -18.28 -11.75
N ALA A 207 29.66 -18.93 -12.64
CA ALA A 207 30.13 -19.41 -13.93
C ALA A 207 30.29 -18.27 -14.96
N ASP A 208 29.34 -17.33 -14.99
CA ASP A 208 29.32 -16.20 -15.90
C ASP A 208 28.95 -14.92 -15.15
N ARG A 209 29.94 -14.05 -14.90
CA ARG A 209 29.80 -12.87 -14.02
C ARG A 209 29.40 -11.64 -14.84
N ASN A 210 28.11 -11.49 -15.08
CA ASN A 210 27.58 -10.37 -15.85
C ASN A 210 26.28 -9.82 -15.25
N GLU A 211 25.78 -8.72 -15.83
CA GLU A 211 24.55 -8.06 -15.38
C GLU A 211 23.33 -8.98 -15.43
N HIS A 212 23.23 -9.85 -16.45
CA HIS A 212 22.12 -10.77 -16.60
C HIS A 212 22.08 -11.81 -15.49
N SER A 213 23.20 -12.50 -15.21
CA SER A 213 23.27 -13.52 -14.16
C SER A 213 23.13 -12.91 -12.76
N PHE A 214 23.60 -11.68 -12.54
CA PHE A 214 23.33 -10.95 -11.30
C PHE A 214 21.84 -10.60 -11.16
N GLY A 215 21.19 -10.19 -12.26
CA GLY A 215 19.74 -9.97 -12.31
C GLY A 215 18.93 -11.24 -12.00
N GLN A 216 19.35 -12.41 -12.50
CA GLN A 216 18.71 -13.68 -12.16
C GLN A 216 18.84 -14.00 -10.66
N LEU A 217 20.00 -13.74 -10.06
CA LEU A 217 20.18 -13.91 -8.61
C LEU A 217 19.23 -12.99 -7.82
N LEU A 218 19.08 -11.73 -8.24
CA LEU A 218 18.12 -10.81 -7.60
C LEU A 218 16.67 -11.30 -7.75
N LEU A 219 16.26 -11.76 -8.93
CA LEU A 219 14.93 -12.35 -9.13
C LEU A 219 14.71 -13.60 -8.29
N ALA A 220 15.71 -14.47 -8.18
CA ALA A 220 15.64 -15.67 -7.33
C ALA A 220 15.54 -15.31 -5.83
N ALA A 221 16.21 -14.23 -5.39
CA ALA A 221 16.07 -13.73 -4.03
C ALA A 221 14.68 -13.14 -3.75
N VAL A 222 14.06 -12.46 -4.73
CA VAL A 222 12.66 -12.01 -4.62
C VAL A 222 11.70 -13.19 -4.51
N GLU A 223 11.93 -14.25 -5.29
CA GLU A 223 11.11 -15.47 -5.22
C GLU A 223 11.25 -16.17 -3.87
N LEU A 224 12.48 -16.27 -3.34
CA LEU A 224 12.74 -16.77 -2.00
C LEU A 224 12.00 -15.94 -0.94
N GLY A 225 12.05 -14.60 -1.02
CA GLY A 225 11.28 -13.72 -0.14
C GLY A 225 9.79 -14.00 -0.19
N ARG A 226 9.22 -14.16 -1.40
CA ARG A 226 7.80 -14.52 -1.59
C ARG A 226 7.43 -15.83 -0.89
N ARG A 227 8.27 -16.86 -0.98
CA ARG A 227 8.07 -18.17 -0.33
C ARG A 227 8.17 -18.09 1.19
N LEU A 228 9.14 -17.31 1.69
CA LEU A 228 9.31 -16.99 3.10
C LEU A 228 8.25 -16.03 3.65
N LYS A 229 7.35 -15.51 2.81
CA LYS A 229 6.35 -14.47 3.15
C LYS A 229 6.99 -13.18 3.67
N VAL A 230 8.15 -12.85 3.13
CA VAL A 230 8.89 -11.60 3.38
C VAL A 230 8.75 -10.69 2.16
N ASP A 231 8.37 -9.43 2.37
CA ASP A 231 8.39 -8.43 1.28
C ASP A 231 9.86 -8.03 0.98
N PRO A 232 10.39 -8.29 -0.22
CA PRO A 232 11.78 -8.02 -0.54
C PRO A 232 12.11 -6.51 -0.60
N GLU A 233 11.17 -5.66 -0.97
CA GLU A 233 11.38 -4.20 -1.02
C GLU A 233 11.56 -3.66 0.39
N ASP A 234 10.65 -4.01 1.31
CA ASP A 234 10.74 -3.62 2.72
C ASP A 234 11.97 -4.23 3.40
N ALA A 235 12.26 -5.51 3.13
CA ALA A 235 13.44 -6.18 3.70
C ALA A 235 14.75 -5.48 3.30
N LEU A 236 14.89 -5.06 2.03
CA LEU A 236 16.06 -4.33 1.57
C LEU A 236 16.08 -2.88 2.11
N ARG A 237 14.93 -2.20 2.22
CA ARG A 237 14.83 -0.87 2.84
C ARG A 237 15.35 -0.91 4.27
N SER A 238 14.79 -1.78 5.12
CA SER A 238 15.22 -1.91 6.51
C SER A 238 16.69 -2.34 6.66
N ALA A 239 17.19 -3.22 5.78
CA ALA A 239 18.60 -3.64 5.79
C ALA A 239 19.54 -2.47 5.42
N THR A 240 19.15 -1.68 4.42
CA THR A 240 19.88 -0.48 3.99
C THR A 240 19.96 0.55 5.12
N GLU A 241 18.85 0.81 5.81
CA GLU A 241 18.83 1.72 6.95
C GLU A 241 19.73 1.27 8.11
N ARG A 242 19.71 -0.03 8.44
CA ARG A 242 20.61 -0.59 9.46
C ARG A 242 22.08 -0.41 9.06
N ALA A 243 22.41 -0.64 7.79
CA ALA A 243 23.75 -0.42 7.28
C ALA A 243 24.15 1.07 7.36
N GLN A 244 23.26 1.99 6.98
CA GLN A 244 23.49 3.43 7.11
C GLN A 244 23.74 3.85 8.57
N ARG A 245 22.92 3.38 9.52
CA ARG A 245 23.13 3.64 10.96
C ARG A 245 24.47 3.10 11.44
N HIS A 246 24.82 1.88 11.03
CA HIS A 246 26.11 1.27 11.36
C HIS A 246 27.29 2.09 10.83
N TYR A 247 27.23 2.57 9.58
CA TYR A 247 28.28 3.39 8.99
C TYR A 247 28.37 4.78 9.64
N ARG A 248 27.24 5.44 9.92
CA ARG A 248 27.21 6.74 10.63
C ARG A 248 27.87 6.66 12.01
N ALA A 249 27.63 5.58 12.76
CA ALA A 249 28.29 5.36 14.04
C ALA A 249 29.82 5.25 13.88
N ARG A 250 30.29 4.50 12.87
CA ARG A 250 31.72 4.34 12.59
C ARG A 250 32.38 5.62 12.06
N GLU A 251 31.66 6.49 11.37
CA GLU A 251 32.17 7.79 10.94
C GLU A 251 32.54 8.69 12.11
N GLN A 252 31.83 8.58 13.25
CA GLN A 252 32.16 9.33 14.46
C GLN A 252 33.49 8.89 15.08
N ASP A 253 33.87 7.62 14.90
CA ASP A 253 35.15 7.08 15.39
C ASP A 253 36.35 7.44 14.49
N ILE A 254 36.09 7.88 13.26
CA ILE A 254 37.12 8.25 12.27
C ILE A 254 37.40 9.77 12.25
N ARG A 255 36.52 10.57 12.87
CA ARG A 255 36.69 12.04 13.01
C ARG A 255 37.46 12.40 14.27
#